data_AF-A0A935S093-F1
#
_entry.id   AF-A0A935S093-F1
#
_cell.length_a   1.000
_cell.length_b   1.000
_cell.length_c   1.000
_cell.angle_alpha   90.00
_cell.angle_beta   90.00
_cell.angle_gamma   90.00
#
_symmetry.space_group_name_H-M   'P 1'
#
loop_
_entity.id
_entity.type
_entity.pdbx_description
1 polymer ?
#
loop_
_entity_poly.entity_id
_entity_poly.type
_entity_poly.pdbx_seq_one_letter_code
_entity_poly.pdbx_strand_id
1 'polypeptide(L)'
;MKHPTQPQVNFIRHIDVFHEIIGTVDSINFTQIALYFSLFRIWNISFFVNPISPTRDELMKYAGLKSKESFYRVIREMEALDLIRYYPSKSKFEKSFYCLSPLEFEDQKIKISVYGLTNHISSVKGQKEIPGLSQPNSRNGNIVTIRSKAELYNGRGSLLLEKIIYLKDGVPSNETNNNSSASFDPLTDPRYASQIDNRISSLSNNSNYANHQNSQSGRTGLRPPGVQIDPDADYSVPL
;
A
#
# COMPACT_ATOMS: atom_id res chain seq x y z
N MET A 1 33.48 -3.45 -0.13
CA MET A 1 32.70 -2.31 0.39
C MET A 1 31.54 -2.89 1.19
N LYS A 2 31.43 -2.59 2.48
CA LYS A 2 30.28 -3.05 3.29
C LYS A 2 29.09 -2.19 2.90
N HIS A 3 28.09 -2.78 2.24
CA HIS A 3 26.80 -2.13 2.09
C HIS A 3 26.23 -1.90 3.50
N PRO A 4 25.64 -0.73 3.81
CA PRO A 4 24.92 -0.57 5.06
C PRO A 4 23.87 -1.67 5.14
N THR A 5 23.84 -2.38 6.28
CA THR A 5 22.88 -3.46 6.55
C THR A 5 21.48 -2.85 6.54
N GLN A 6 20.80 -2.98 5.40
CA GLN A 6 19.39 -2.61 5.31
C GLN A 6 18.57 -3.53 6.24
N PRO A 7 17.55 -3.00 6.93
CA PRO A 7 16.68 -3.80 7.76
C PRO A 7 15.99 -4.86 6.91
N GLN A 8 15.86 -6.06 7.46
CA GLN A 8 15.20 -7.18 6.79
C GLN A 8 13.69 -6.91 6.71
N VAL A 9 13.23 -6.40 5.58
CA VAL A 9 11.81 -6.12 5.35
C VAL A 9 11.06 -7.43 5.13
N ASN A 10 9.95 -7.61 5.86
CA ASN A 10 9.01 -8.70 5.61
C ASN A 10 7.87 -8.18 4.73
N PHE A 11 7.64 -8.82 3.58
CA PHE A 11 6.62 -8.42 2.61
C PHE A 11 5.21 -8.27 3.22
N ILE A 12 4.76 -9.29 3.96
CA ILE A 12 3.40 -9.34 4.51
C ILE A 12 3.22 -8.26 5.57
N ARG A 13 4.14 -8.21 6.55
CA ARG A 13 4.07 -7.21 7.62
C ARG A 13 4.13 -5.79 7.08
N HIS A 14 4.94 -5.53 6.06
CA HIS A 14 5.04 -4.21 5.45
C HIS A 14 3.73 -3.78 4.78
N ILE A 15 3.03 -4.71 4.12
CA ILE A 15 1.69 -4.45 3.56
C ILE A 15 0.68 -4.18 4.67
N ASP A 16 0.67 -4.99 5.72
CA ASP A 16 -0.26 -4.81 6.84
C ASP A 16 -0.07 -3.44 7.50
N VAL A 17 1.19 -3.04 7.75
CA VAL A 17 1.51 -1.70 8.26
C VAL A 17 1.05 -0.62 7.28
N PHE A 18 1.26 -0.79 5.97
CA PHE A 18 0.82 0.18 4.99
C PHE A 18 -0.71 0.32 4.93
N HIS A 19 -1.46 -0.77 5.08
CA HIS A 19 -2.91 -0.74 5.19
C HIS A 19 -3.37 0.04 6.44
N GLU A 20 -2.69 -0.11 7.57
CA GLU A 20 -2.99 0.68 8.77
C GLU A 20 -2.73 2.19 8.55
N ILE A 21 -1.64 2.54 7.83
CA ILE A 21 -1.38 3.93 7.43
C ILE A 21 -2.53 4.47 6.57
N ILE A 22 -3.06 3.68 5.62
CA ILE A 22 -4.20 4.08 4.79
C ILE A 22 -5.44 4.36 5.65
N GLY A 23 -5.71 3.53 6.66
CA GLY A 23 -6.84 3.72 7.58
C GLY A 23 -6.68 4.90 8.53
N THR A 24 -5.44 5.25 8.88
CA THR A 24 -5.12 6.32 9.82
C THR A 24 -4.99 7.70 9.15
N VAL A 25 -4.52 7.75 7.90
CA VAL A 25 -4.17 8.99 7.21
C VAL A 25 -5.19 9.30 6.11
N ASP A 26 -6.14 10.17 6.42
CA ASP A 26 -7.21 10.59 5.49
C ASP A 26 -6.71 11.29 4.22
N SER A 27 -5.46 11.79 4.21
CA SER A 27 -4.89 12.45 3.03
C SER A 27 -4.46 11.49 1.93
N ILE A 28 -4.50 10.17 2.16
CA ILE A 28 -4.07 9.18 1.17
C ILE A 28 -5.17 8.94 0.13
N ASN A 29 -4.82 9.13 -1.14
CA ASN A 29 -5.74 8.92 -2.26
C ASN A 29 -5.49 7.58 -2.97
N PHE A 30 -6.49 7.04 -3.68
CA PHE A 30 -6.40 5.76 -4.39
C PHE A 30 -5.23 5.71 -5.39
N THR A 31 -4.91 6.83 -6.03
CA THR A 31 -3.80 6.94 -6.99
C THR A 31 -2.45 6.77 -6.31
N GLN A 32 -2.30 7.28 -5.08
CA GLN A 32 -1.10 7.11 -4.27
C GLN A 32 -0.95 5.65 -3.82
N ILE A 33 -2.06 5.02 -3.42
CA ILE A 33 -2.10 3.58 -3.07
C ILE A 33 -1.64 2.73 -4.26
N ALA A 34 -2.21 2.96 -5.45
CA ALA A 34 -1.85 2.23 -6.66
C ALA A 34 -0.38 2.42 -7.06
N LEU A 35 0.14 3.65 -6.98
CA LEU A 35 1.53 3.94 -7.28
C LEU A 35 2.48 3.33 -6.25
N TYR A 36 2.10 3.36 -4.98
CA TYR A 36 2.85 2.73 -3.90
C TYR A 36 2.97 1.23 -4.10
N PHE A 37 1.87 0.51 -4.38
CA PHE A 37 1.94 -0.93 -4.67
C PHE A 37 2.78 -1.25 -5.90
N SER A 38 2.73 -0.39 -6.93
CA SER A 38 3.56 -0.53 -8.12
C SER A 38 5.06 -0.44 -7.78
N LEU A 39 5.44 0.55 -6.98
CA LEU A 39 6.80 0.72 -6.47
C LEU A 39 7.22 -0.42 -5.53
N PHE A 40 6.34 -0.80 -4.62
CA PHE A 40 6.57 -1.84 -3.63
C PHE A 40 6.80 -3.21 -4.28
N ARG A 41 6.04 -3.54 -5.33
CA ARG A 41 6.27 -4.75 -6.13
C ARG A 41 7.68 -4.77 -6.73
N ILE A 42 8.12 -3.67 -7.31
CA ILE A 42 9.47 -3.57 -7.91
C ILE A 42 10.55 -3.67 -6.83
N TRP A 43 10.32 -3.05 -5.68
CA TRP A 43 11.22 -3.12 -4.54
C TRP A 43 11.32 -4.53 -3.97
N ASN A 44 10.21 -5.27 -3.89
CA ASN A 44 10.17 -6.67 -3.49
C ASN A 44 10.96 -7.57 -4.46
N ILE A 45 10.77 -7.40 -5.78
CA ILE A 45 11.56 -8.12 -6.79
C ILE A 45 13.06 -7.77 -6.69
N SER A 46 13.37 -6.56 -6.23
CA SER A 46 14.73 -6.11 -5.95
C SER A 46 15.23 -6.53 -4.55
N PHE A 47 14.59 -7.52 -3.92
CA PHE A 47 14.92 -8.02 -2.58
C PHE A 47 14.96 -6.94 -1.49
N PHE A 48 14.09 -5.94 -1.61
CA PHE A 48 14.02 -4.77 -0.72
C PHE A 48 15.31 -3.93 -0.68
N VAL A 49 16.12 -4.01 -1.74
CA VAL A 49 17.33 -3.20 -1.86
C VAL A 49 17.01 -1.80 -2.40
N ASN A 50 17.29 -0.79 -1.58
CA ASN A 50 17.35 0.61 -2.03
C ASN A 50 18.76 0.96 -2.54
N PRO A 51 18.89 1.85 -3.54
CA PRO A 51 17.82 2.46 -4.33
C PRO A 51 17.34 1.57 -5.48
N ILE A 52 16.09 1.75 -5.91
CA ILE A 52 15.53 1.13 -7.12
C ILE A 52 15.47 2.14 -8.27
N SER A 53 15.56 1.67 -9.52
CA SER A 53 15.53 2.54 -10.71
C SER A 53 14.53 2.05 -11.79
N PRO A 54 13.23 1.91 -11.49
CA PRO A 54 12.23 1.55 -12.48
C PRO A 54 12.01 2.63 -13.53
N THR A 55 11.56 2.22 -14.71
CA THR A 55 11.18 3.17 -15.77
C THR A 55 9.84 3.82 -15.42
N ARG A 56 9.72 5.13 -15.66
CA ARG A 56 8.45 5.85 -15.42
C ARG A 56 7.26 5.18 -16.09
N ASP A 57 7.41 4.80 -17.35
CA ASP A 57 6.30 4.26 -18.15
C ASP A 57 5.82 2.90 -17.60
N GLU A 58 6.71 2.12 -16.99
CA GLU A 58 6.37 0.88 -16.29
C GLU A 58 5.56 1.17 -15.02
N LEU A 59 6.01 2.12 -14.19
CA LEU A 59 5.27 2.55 -12.99
C LEU A 59 3.89 3.11 -13.33
N MET A 60 3.81 3.94 -14.38
CA MET A 60 2.54 4.50 -14.84
C MET A 60 1.59 3.39 -15.30
N LYS A 61 2.10 2.40 -16.04
CA LYS A 61 1.29 1.25 -16.50
C LYS A 61 0.76 0.43 -15.33
N TYR A 62 1.60 0.13 -14.32
CA TYR A 62 1.17 -0.63 -13.15
C TYR A 62 0.20 0.14 -12.26
N ALA A 63 0.39 1.45 -12.10
CA ALA A 63 -0.48 2.30 -11.30
C ALA A 63 -1.76 2.74 -12.03
N GLY A 64 -1.90 2.45 -13.33
CA GLY A 64 -3.02 2.91 -14.16
C GLY A 64 -3.01 4.43 -14.44
N LEU A 65 -1.86 5.09 -14.31
CA LEU A 65 -1.71 6.53 -14.54
C LEU A 65 -1.49 6.81 -16.03
N LYS A 66 -2.25 7.78 -16.57
CA LYS A 66 -2.21 8.13 -18.01
C LYS A 66 -1.42 9.41 -18.33
N SER A 67 -1.24 10.31 -17.35
CA SER A 67 -0.56 11.60 -17.53
C SER A 67 0.74 11.65 -16.73
N LYS A 68 1.77 12.25 -17.35
CA LYS A 68 3.09 12.47 -16.73
C LYS A 68 2.99 13.46 -15.58
N GLU A 69 2.18 14.49 -15.75
CA GLU A 69 1.92 15.54 -14.77
C GLU A 69 1.29 14.94 -13.51
N SER A 70 0.26 14.10 -13.70
CA SER A 70 -0.37 13.36 -12.59
C SER A 70 0.62 12.43 -11.91
N PHE A 71 1.48 11.74 -12.66
CA PHE A 71 2.54 10.89 -12.07
C PHE A 71 3.46 11.69 -11.14
N TYR A 72 4.03 12.80 -11.60
CA TYR A 72 4.94 13.60 -10.77
C TYR A 72 4.23 14.32 -9.63
N ARG A 73 2.93 14.63 -9.77
CA ARG A 73 2.11 15.12 -8.67
C ARG A 73 2.00 14.07 -7.56
N VAL A 74 1.58 12.84 -7.91
CA VAL A 74 1.43 11.74 -6.95
C VAL A 74 2.77 11.40 -6.28
N ILE A 75 3.87 11.37 -7.03
CA ILE A 75 5.22 11.17 -6.45
C ILE A 75 5.56 12.23 -5.39
N ARG A 76 5.27 13.51 -5.66
CA ARG A 76 5.52 14.59 -4.68
C ARG A 76 4.63 14.47 -3.45
N GLU A 77 3.37 14.08 -3.62
CA GLU A 77 2.44 13.84 -2.52
C GLU A 77 2.92 12.67 -1.65
N MET A 78 3.37 11.57 -2.27
CA MET A 78 3.94 10.43 -1.53
C MET A 78 5.28 10.77 -0.84
N GLU A 79 6.11 11.61 -1.45
CA GLU A 79 7.34 12.10 -0.82
C GLU A 79 7.05 12.97 0.41
N ALA A 80 5.95 13.74 0.38
CA ALA A 80 5.52 14.54 1.53
C ALA A 80 5.03 13.66 2.70
N LEU A 81 4.56 12.45 2.43
CA LEU A 81 4.20 11.45 3.45
C LEU A 81 5.42 10.66 3.96
N ASP A 82 6.64 10.96 3.47
CA ASP A 82 7.88 10.25 3.81
C ASP A 82 7.87 8.73 3.52
N LEU A 83 6.92 8.27 2.70
CA LEU A 83 6.83 6.88 2.24
C LEU A 83 7.88 6.55 1.18
N ILE A 84 8.22 7.55 0.35
CA ILE A 84 9.21 7.42 -0.72
C ILE A 84 10.12 8.65 -0.77
N ARG A 85 11.33 8.46 -1.29
CA ARG A 85 12.22 9.54 -1.75
C ARG A 85 12.44 9.40 -3.25
N TYR A 86 12.28 10.49 -3.99
CA TYR A 86 12.46 10.51 -5.44
C TYR A 86 13.65 11.36 -5.86
N TYR A 87 14.54 10.77 -6.64
CA TYR A 87 15.74 11.41 -7.18
C TYR A 87 15.62 11.48 -8.70
N PRO A 88 15.14 12.62 -9.26
CA PRO A 88 14.99 12.78 -10.70
C PRO A 88 16.35 12.84 -11.39
N SER A 89 16.42 12.22 -12.56
CA SER A 89 17.54 12.40 -13.49
C SER A 89 17.34 13.66 -14.35
N LYS A 90 18.41 14.43 -14.57
CA LYS A 90 18.42 15.57 -15.49
C LYS A 90 18.77 15.16 -16.93
N SER A 91 19.33 13.97 -17.12
CA SER A 91 19.84 13.49 -18.42
C SER A 91 18.99 12.37 -18.97
N LYS A 92 18.73 12.39 -20.29
CA LYS A 92 17.99 11.33 -20.99
C LYS A 92 18.67 9.96 -20.93
N PHE A 93 19.96 9.93 -20.65
CA PHE A 93 20.77 8.71 -20.56
C PHE A 93 20.96 8.21 -19.12
N GLU A 94 20.44 8.95 -18.15
CA GLU A 94 20.60 8.64 -16.73
C GLU A 94 19.24 8.26 -16.13
N LYS A 95 19.25 7.23 -15.28
CA LYS A 95 18.06 6.70 -14.64
C LYS A 95 17.66 7.56 -13.45
N SER A 96 16.36 7.65 -13.19
CA SER A 96 15.88 8.19 -11.92
C SER A 96 15.92 7.12 -10.85
N PHE A 97 16.12 7.53 -9.60
CA PHE A 97 16.17 6.62 -8.47
C PHE A 97 15.04 6.88 -7.50
N TYR A 98 14.59 5.81 -6.86
CA TYR A 98 13.58 5.85 -5.81
C TYR A 98 14.12 5.08 -4.61
N CYS A 99 13.88 5.60 -3.41
CA CYS A 99 14.09 4.87 -2.17
C CYS A 99 12.74 4.72 -1.49
N LEU A 100 12.37 3.50 -1.14
CA LEU A 100 11.17 3.24 -0.34
C LEU A 100 11.55 3.19 1.13
N SER A 101 10.69 3.73 1.98
CA SER A 101 10.85 3.67 3.43
C SER A 101 10.34 2.34 3.97
N PRO A 102 11.15 1.51 4.65
CA PRO A 102 10.66 0.37 5.42
C PRO A 102 9.63 0.80 6.45
N LEU A 103 8.56 0.02 6.53
CA LEU A 103 7.45 0.20 7.46
C LEU A 103 7.43 -0.98 8.44
N GLU A 104 7.46 -0.68 9.73
CA GLU A 104 7.48 -1.68 10.79
C GLU A 104 6.55 -1.25 11.93
N PHE A 105 5.99 -2.23 12.65
CA PHE A 105 5.34 -1.97 13.93
C PHE A 105 6.38 -2.11 15.04
N GLU A 106 6.53 -1.06 15.85
CA GLU A 106 7.41 -1.02 17.03
C GLU A 106 6.59 -0.42 18.18
N ASP A 107 6.41 -1.18 19.27
CA ASP A 107 5.72 -0.74 20.49
C ASP A 107 4.34 -0.08 20.27
N GLN A 108 3.46 -0.73 19.49
CA GLN A 108 2.11 -0.20 19.14
C GLN A 108 2.17 1.15 18.42
N LYS A 109 3.24 1.39 17.67
CA LYS A 109 3.39 2.55 16.80
C LYS A 109 3.91 2.11 15.46
N ILE A 110 3.52 2.85 14.43
CA ILE A 110 4.05 2.65 13.08
C ILE A 110 5.38 3.40 12.98
N LYS A 111 6.44 2.65 12.76
CA LYS A 111 7.79 3.15 12.51
C LYS A 111 8.03 3.24 11.01
N ILE A 112 8.34 4.44 10.54
CA ILE A 112 8.74 4.71 9.16
C ILE A 112 10.23 5.06 9.14
N SER A 113 11.04 4.21 8.52
CA SER A 113 12.48 4.44 8.37
C SER A 113 12.76 5.10 7.02
N VAL A 114 13.06 6.40 7.01
CA VAL A 114 13.24 7.17 5.78
C VAL A 114 14.69 7.10 5.34
N TYR A 115 14.94 6.46 4.19
CA TYR A 115 16.27 6.38 3.60
C TYR A 115 16.42 7.38 2.46
N GLY A 116 17.60 7.99 2.37
CA GLY A 116 17.97 8.87 1.28
C GLY A 116 19.34 8.54 0.70
N LEU A 117 19.60 9.05 -0.50
CA LEU A 117 20.91 9.00 -1.15
C LEU A 117 21.67 10.28 -0.85
N THR A 118 22.91 10.16 -0.35
CA THR A 118 23.80 11.33 -0.15
C THR A 118 25.12 11.14 -0.85
N ASN A 119 25.59 12.19 -1.53
CA ASN A 119 26.91 12.23 -2.17
C ASN A 119 28.03 12.47 -1.15
N HIS A 120 27.68 12.91 0.06
CA HIS A 120 28.64 13.11 1.15
C HIS A 120 29.00 11.76 1.75
N ILE A 121 30.28 11.38 1.62
CA ILE A 121 30.91 10.29 2.37
C ILE A 121 30.94 10.73 3.84
N SER A 122 29.79 10.64 4.50
CA SER A 122 29.72 10.82 5.93
C SER A 122 30.30 9.56 6.54
N SER A 123 31.54 9.64 7.04
CA SER A 123 32.03 8.66 8.00
C SER A 123 31.08 8.64 9.20
N VAL A 124 30.04 7.80 9.15
CA VAL A 124 29.24 7.46 10.33
C VAL A 124 30.09 6.50 11.16
N LYS A 125 31.08 7.06 11.86
CA LYS A 125 31.66 6.44 13.05
C LYS A 125 30.85 6.93 14.24
N GLY A 126 30.14 5.99 14.87
CA GLY A 126 29.81 6.04 16.29
C GLY A 126 28.61 6.89 16.68
N GLN A 127 27.62 6.21 17.25
CA GLN A 127 26.87 6.75 18.38
C GLN A 127 27.87 7.45 19.33
N LYS A 128 27.70 8.76 19.54
CA LYS A 128 28.24 9.40 20.75
C LYS A 128 27.17 9.27 21.82
N GLU A 129 27.35 8.30 22.70
CA GLU A 129 26.83 8.40 24.06
C GLU A 129 27.44 9.65 24.71
N ILE A 130 26.59 10.47 25.34
CA ILE A 130 27.00 11.63 26.13
C ILE A 130 26.70 11.28 27.60
N PRO A 131 27.69 11.14 28.49
CA PRO A 131 27.46 11.13 29.93
C PRO A 131 27.54 12.56 30.50
N GLY A 132 26.49 12.99 31.20
CA GLY A 132 26.57 13.89 32.37
C GLY A 132 26.68 15.42 32.16
N LEU A 133 25.60 16.11 32.54
CA LEU A 133 25.44 17.48 33.09
C LEU A 133 26.11 18.69 32.40
N SER A 134 25.26 19.59 31.84
CA SER A 134 24.92 20.91 32.44
C SER A 134 24.06 21.76 31.48
N GLN A 135 22.93 22.27 31.98
CA GLN A 135 22.25 23.48 31.48
C GLN A 135 22.94 24.70 32.12
N PRO A 136 22.95 25.93 31.53
CA PRO A 136 21.76 26.58 30.97
C PRO A 136 21.92 27.44 29.70
N ASN A 137 20.78 27.72 29.07
CA ASN A 137 20.43 28.93 28.30
C ASN A 137 21.36 29.42 27.18
N SER A 138 20.96 29.21 25.91
CA SER A 138 20.44 30.29 25.04
C SER A 138 20.29 29.79 23.59
N ARG A 139 19.06 29.92 23.08
CA ARG A 139 18.63 30.04 21.67
C ARG A 139 19.67 29.76 20.58
N ASN A 140 19.57 28.58 19.98
CA ASN A 140 19.29 28.40 18.54
C ASN A 140 19.22 26.90 18.28
N GLY A 141 17.99 26.36 18.29
CA GLY A 141 17.76 25.05 17.73
C GLY A 141 18.23 25.10 16.28
N ASN A 142 19.23 24.30 15.95
CA ASN A 142 19.55 23.98 14.56
C ASN A 142 18.36 23.20 14.00
N ILE A 143 17.31 23.94 13.64
CA ILE A 143 16.32 23.52 12.67
C ILE A 143 17.16 23.22 11.44
N VAL A 144 17.34 21.93 11.14
CA VAL A 144 17.83 21.48 9.83
C VAL A 144 16.73 21.88 8.85
N THR A 145 16.79 23.15 8.48
CA THR A 145 15.75 23.90 7.78
C THR A 145 15.86 23.55 6.32
N ILE A 146 15.07 22.59 5.83
CA ILE A 146 14.37 22.53 4.52
C ILE A 146 15.21 22.82 3.22
N ARG A 147 16.51 23.10 3.32
CA ARG A 147 17.41 23.59 2.26
C ARG A 147 18.60 22.65 2.00
N SER A 148 18.60 21.43 2.54
CA SER A 148 19.51 20.36 2.12
C SER A 148 18.98 19.54 0.93
N LYS A 149 17.98 20.04 0.20
CA LYS A 149 17.50 19.41 -1.05
C LYS A 149 18.40 19.72 -2.26
N ALA A 150 19.35 20.66 -2.12
CA ALA A 150 20.15 21.19 -3.23
C ALA A 150 21.32 20.29 -3.67
N GLU A 151 21.74 19.30 -2.88
CA GLU A 151 22.95 18.50 -3.16
C GLU A 151 22.67 17.01 -3.44
N LEU A 152 21.40 16.65 -3.65
CA LEU A 152 20.93 15.27 -3.87
C LEU A 152 20.89 14.85 -5.35
N TYR A 153 21.73 15.45 -6.20
CA TYR A 153 21.68 15.21 -7.64
C TYR A 153 22.51 13.97 -8.04
N ASN A 154 21.90 13.18 -8.93
CA ASN A 154 22.49 12.13 -9.81
C ASN A 154 22.55 10.69 -9.28
N GLY A 155 21.86 10.35 -8.19
CA GLY A 155 21.79 8.94 -7.74
C GLY A 155 23.15 8.27 -7.46
N ARG A 156 24.21 9.07 -7.35
CA ARG A 156 25.58 8.66 -7.04
C ARG A 156 25.87 8.95 -5.59
N GLY A 157 25.13 8.28 -4.71
CA GLY A 157 25.24 8.48 -3.28
C GLY A 157 25.32 7.18 -2.51
N SER A 158 25.89 7.25 -1.31
CA SER A 158 25.73 6.18 -0.32
C SER A 158 24.34 6.28 0.30
N LEU A 159 23.71 5.13 0.54
CA LEU A 159 22.43 5.09 1.24
C LEU A 159 22.62 5.48 2.70
N LEU A 160 21.82 6.44 3.18
CA LEU A 160 21.84 6.93 4.54
C LEU A 160 20.42 6.93 5.11
N LEU A 161 20.29 6.50 6.37
CA LEU A 161 19.06 6.67 7.13
C LEU A 161 18.91 8.15 7.50
N GLU A 162 17.95 8.83 6.89
CA GLU A 162 17.73 10.27 7.03
C GLU A 162 17.01 10.59 8.34
N LYS A 163 15.92 9.87 8.63
CA LYS A 163 15.11 10.03 9.84
C LYS A 163 14.25 8.79 10.09
N ILE A 164 13.79 8.66 11.33
CA ILE A 164 12.76 7.69 11.73
C ILE A 164 11.55 8.49 12.22
N ILE A 165 10.36 8.14 11.75
CA ILE A 165 9.10 8.76 12.16
C ILE A 165 8.25 7.70 12.86
N TYR A 166 7.59 8.10 13.93
CA TYR A 166 6.62 7.27 14.66
C TYR A 166 5.23 7.88 14.50
N LEU A 167 4.32 7.19 13.82
CA LEU A 167 2.90 7.54 13.88
C LEU A 167 2.33 6.91 15.15
N LYS A 168 1.68 7.74 15.97
CA LYS A 168 0.92 7.26 17.13
C LYS A 168 -0.39 6.70 16.60
N ASP A 169 -0.68 5.46 16.95
CA ASP A 169 -1.99 4.86 16.73
C ASP A 169 -3.10 5.81 17.18
N GLY A 170 -4.02 6.11 16.27
CA GLY A 170 -5.32 6.70 16.57
C GLY A 170 -6.33 5.63 16.97
N VAL A 171 -5.89 4.51 17.58
CA VAL A 171 -6.78 3.45 18.04
C VAL A 171 -7.61 4.02 19.20
N PRO A 172 -8.95 4.18 19.06
CA PRO A 172 -9.79 4.35 20.23
C PRO A 172 -9.72 3.04 21.00
N SER A 173 -9.23 3.10 22.24
CA SER A 173 -9.35 2.02 23.21
C SER A 173 -10.84 1.76 23.49
N ASN A 174 -11.49 0.95 22.65
CA ASN A 174 -12.69 0.27 23.05
C ASN A 174 -12.25 -0.92 23.90
N GLU A 175 -12.03 -0.63 25.18
CA GLU A 175 -12.10 -1.65 26.21
C GLU A 175 -13.49 -2.27 26.17
N THR A 176 -13.59 -3.48 25.62
CA THR A 176 -14.57 -4.44 26.10
C THR A 176 -13.81 -5.67 26.52
N ASN A 177 -13.49 -5.71 27.82
CA ASN A 177 -13.29 -6.92 28.57
C ASN A 177 -14.30 -7.98 28.12
N ASN A 178 -13.83 -9.15 27.71
CA ASN A 178 -14.30 -10.43 28.25
C ASN A 178 -13.40 -11.60 27.84
N ASN A 179 -12.93 -12.29 28.87
CA ASN A 179 -12.17 -13.53 28.88
C ASN A 179 -12.73 -14.63 27.94
N SER A 180 -11.85 -15.27 27.16
CA SER A 180 -11.57 -16.72 27.21
C SER A 180 -10.75 -17.14 25.99
N SER A 181 -9.67 -17.88 26.26
CA SER A 181 -8.85 -18.56 25.27
C SER A 181 -9.64 -19.69 24.61
N ALA A 182 -10.28 -19.40 23.47
CA ALA A 182 -10.82 -20.41 22.58
C ALA A 182 -9.84 -20.59 21.41
N SER A 183 -9.40 -21.83 21.18
CA SER A 183 -8.68 -22.19 19.96
C SER A 183 -9.58 -21.91 18.77
N PHE A 184 -9.20 -20.95 17.94
CA PHE A 184 -9.98 -20.52 16.79
C PHE A 184 -9.87 -21.54 15.66
N ASP A 185 -11.01 -22.12 15.27
CA ASP A 185 -11.09 -23.04 14.13
C ASP A 185 -11.60 -22.29 12.88
N PRO A 186 -10.75 -22.12 11.84
CA PRO A 186 -11.09 -21.32 10.65
C PRO A 186 -12.23 -21.90 9.80
N LEU A 187 -12.65 -23.15 10.04
CA LEU A 187 -13.73 -23.79 9.29
C LEU A 187 -15.10 -23.69 9.97
N THR A 188 -15.15 -23.31 11.24
CA THR A 188 -16.40 -23.36 12.03
C THR A 188 -16.71 -22.06 12.78
N ASP A 189 -15.78 -21.10 12.85
CA ASP A 189 -16.02 -19.84 13.57
C ASP A 189 -16.92 -18.87 12.75
N PRO A 190 -18.08 -18.47 13.29
CA PRO A 190 -19.02 -17.55 12.63
C PRO A 190 -18.44 -16.15 12.38
N ARG A 191 -17.30 -15.79 12.97
CA ARG A 191 -16.58 -14.54 12.63
C ARG A 191 -15.97 -14.55 11.23
N TYR A 192 -15.63 -15.73 10.70
CA TYR A 192 -15.12 -15.91 9.33
C TYR A 192 -16.22 -16.25 8.33
N ALA A 193 -17.44 -16.53 8.80
CA ALA A 193 -18.59 -16.64 7.92
C ALA A 193 -18.79 -15.29 7.23
N SER A 194 -18.56 -15.24 5.92
CA SER A 194 -18.88 -14.06 5.14
C SER A 194 -20.38 -13.78 5.28
N GLN A 195 -20.74 -12.66 5.91
CA GLN A 195 -22.13 -12.19 6.05
C GLN A 195 -22.81 -11.87 4.69
N ILE A 196 -22.15 -12.21 3.58
CA ILE A 196 -22.62 -12.06 2.21
C ILE A 196 -23.86 -12.92 1.96
N ASP A 197 -23.94 -14.11 2.57
CA ASP A 197 -25.03 -15.05 2.30
C ASP A 197 -26.35 -14.64 2.96
N ASN A 198 -26.30 -13.84 4.03
CA ASN A 198 -27.49 -13.37 4.75
C ASN A 198 -28.11 -12.09 4.16
N ARG A 199 -27.50 -11.49 3.11
CA ARG A 199 -28.08 -10.33 2.43
C ARG A 199 -28.89 -10.69 1.18
N ILE A 200 -28.86 -11.95 0.73
CA ILE A 200 -29.58 -12.40 -0.47
C ILE A 200 -30.96 -12.99 -0.10
N SER A 201 -31.18 -13.37 1.16
CA SER A 201 -32.50 -13.76 1.65
C SER A 201 -33.26 -12.53 2.16
N SER A 202 -34.20 -12.05 1.34
CA SER A 202 -35.23 -11.11 1.78
C SER A 202 -36.00 -11.65 2.97
N LEU A 203 -36.43 -10.75 3.87
CA LEU A 203 -37.22 -11.04 5.09
C LEU A 203 -38.54 -11.82 4.83
N SER A 204 -38.91 -12.03 3.55
CA SER A 204 -40.09 -12.75 3.11
C SER A 204 -39.93 -14.29 3.09
N ASN A 205 -38.73 -14.83 3.32
CA ASN A 205 -38.49 -16.27 3.21
C ASN A 205 -38.68 -17.07 4.51
N ASN A 206 -39.24 -16.46 5.57
CA ASN A 206 -39.47 -17.15 6.84
C ASN A 206 -40.85 -17.83 6.94
N SER A 207 -41.52 -18.11 5.81
CA SER A 207 -42.68 -18.99 5.80
C SER A 207 -42.24 -20.42 5.49
N ASN A 208 -42.48 -21.32 6.44
CA ASN A 208 -42.27 -22.78 6.36
C ASN A 208 -43.17 -23.47 5.31
N TYR A 209 -43.40 -22.86 4.14
CA TYR A 209 -44.33 -23.34 3.11
C TYR A 209 -43.72 -23.46 1.70
N ALA A 210 -42.46 -23.08 1.49
CA ALA A 210 -41.88 -23.04 0.16
C ALA A 210 -40.99 -24.26 -0.14
N ASN A 211 -41.55 -25.48 -0.16
CA ASN A 211 -40.95 -26.63 -0.84
C ASN A 211 -42.03 -27.64 -1.29
N HIS A 212 -42.94 -27.17 -2.13
CA HIS A 212 -43.67 -28.03 -3.05
C HIS A 212 -43.71 -27.36 -4.43
N GLN A 213 -42.61 -27.45 -5.18
CA GLN A 213 -42.64 -27.16 -6.61
C GLN A 213 -43.10 -28.43 -7.33
N ASN A 214 -44.39 -28.47 -7.70
CA ASN A 214 -44.87 -29.36 -8.75
C ASN A 214 -44.25 -28.90 -10.08
N SER A 215 -43.36 -29.71 -10.64
CA SER A 215 -42.79 -29.51 -11.96
C SER A 215 -43.84 -29.73 -13.04
N GLN A 216 -44.52 -28.67 -13.46
CA GLN A 216 -45.21 -28.60 -14.75
C GLN A 216 -44.33 -27.79 -15.70
N SER A 217 -43.73 -28.47 -16.67
CA SER A 217 -42.89 -27.87 -17.71
C SER A 217 -43.73 -27.03 -18.66
N GLY A 218 -43.96 -25.76 -18.32
CA GLY A 218 -44.50 -24.77 -19.23
C GLY A 218 -43.43 -24.35 -20.23
N ARG A 219 -43.53 -24.84 -21.46
CA ARG A 219 -42.74 -24.38 -22.61
C ARG A 219 -43.07 -22.89 -22.88
N THR A 220 -42.33 -21.97 -22.29
CA THR A 220 -42.41 -20.54 -22.60
C THR A 220 -41.15 -20.15 -23.38
N GLY A 221 -41.23 -20.25 -24.70
CA GLY A 221 -40.21 -19.72 -25.59
C GLY A 221 -40.15 -18.20 -25.45
N LEU A 222 -38.98 -17.68 -25.09
CA LEU A 222 -38.63 -16.27 -25.20
C LEU A 222 -38.62 -15.88 -26.69
N ARG A 223 -39.77 -15.49 -27.26
CA ARG A 223 -39.80 -14.88 -28.60
C ARG A 223 -40.82 -13.73 -28.65
N PRO A 224 -40.44 -12.56 -29.21
CA PRO A 224 -41.38 -11.47 -29.46
C PRO A 224 -42.42 -11.87 -30.53
N PRO A 225 -43.68 -11.42 -30.42
CA PRO A 225 -44.72 -11.73 -31.39
C PRO A 225 -44.48 -11.00 -32.73
N GLY A 226 -44.65 -11.70 -33.86
CA GLY A 226 -44.77 -11.07 -35.20
C GLY A 226 -43.82 -11.53 -36.31
N VAL A 227 -42.87 -12.45 -36.05
CA VAL A 227 -41.95 -12.95 -37.09
C VAL A 227 -42.44 -14.31 -37.60
N GLN A 228 -42.82 -14.40 -38.88
CA GLN A 228 -43.21 -15.66 -39.52
C GLN A 228 -42.00 -16.61 -39.58
N ILE A 229 -42.23 -17.90 -39.32
CA ILE A 229 -41.20 -18.95 -39.32
C ILE A 229 -41.12 -19.50 -40.74
N ASP A 230 -39.93 -19.47 -41.35
CA ASP A 230 -39.65 -20.24 -42.56
C ASP A 230 -39.63 -21.73 -42.19
N PRO A 231 -40.53 -22.58 -42.74
CA PRO A 231 -40.63 -23.99 -42.38
C PRO A 231 -39.39 -24.81 -42.79
N ASP A 232 -38.56 -24.30 -43.69
CA ASP A 232 -37.40 -25.03 -44.22
C ASP A 232 -36.06 -24.60 -43.59
N ALA A 233 -36.07 -23.67 -42.62
CA ALA A 233 -34.85 -23.19 -41.98
C ALA A 233 -34.37 -24.14 -40.86
N ASP A 234 -33.12 -24.60 -40.97
CA ASP A 234 -32.45 -25.41 -39.95
C ASP A 234 -31.83 -24.51 -38.85
N TYR A 235 -32.48 -24.46 -37.69
CA TYR A 235 -32.06 -23.65 -36.53
C TYR A 235 -31.13 -24.40 -35.57
N SER A 236 -30.57 -25.55 -35.97
CA SER A 236 -29.78 -26.42 -35.08
C SER A 236 -28.32 -25.98 -34.88
N VAL A 237 -27.88 -24.85 -35.45
CA VAL A 237 -26.52 -24.34 -35.27
C VAL A 237 -26.44 -23.43 -34.04
N PRO A 238 -25.71 -23.80 -32.97
CA PRO A 238 -25.41 -22.90 -31.86
C PRO A 238 -24.39 -21.84 -32.30
N LEU A 239 -24.59 -20.59 -31.85
CA LEU A 239 -23.65 -19.46 -32.00
C LEU A 239 -22.37 -19.66 -31.18
#